data_AF-A0A2D9MY49-F1
#
_entry.id   AF-A0A2D9MY49-F1
#
_cell.length_a   1.000
_cell.length_b   1.000
_cell.length_c   1.000
_cell.angle_alpha   90.00
_cell.angle_beta   90.00
_cell.angle_gamma   90.00
#
_symmetry.space_group_name_H-M   'P 1'
#
loop_
_entity.id
_entity.type
_entity.pdbx_description
1 polymer ?
#
loop_
_entity_poly.entity_id
_entity_poly.type
_entity_poly.pdbx_seq_one_letter_code
_entity_poly.pdbx_strand_id
1 'polypeptide(L)'
;MVDKTDTSKRPFQKVFKRNGARVRGLWKRGDRFYAQLTILDYLNIKKVRRVPLQANNLTDAANEMYSLKKDHQHPFPALQKDISFTSYADRYLMKNMELKLKSPNTLKSERYMLSFWKEILGNISLKNVHGPILEEGIRRRINRKTPQGPLTFH
;
A
#
# COMPACT_ATOMS: atom_id res chain seq x y z
N MET A 1 -11.50 -33.56 23.84
CA MET A 1 -10.52 -32.98 22.91
C MET A 1 -11.23 -32.75 21.58
N VAL A 2 -11.45 -31.49 21.17
CA VAL A 2 -12.06 -31.19 19.86
C VAL A 2 -10.92 -30.92 18.89
N ASP A 3 -10.75 -31.79 17.90
CA ASP A 3 -9.79 -31.61 16.81
C ASP A 3 -10.07 -30.29 16.10
N LYS A 4 -9.19 -29.31 16.27
CA LYS A 4 -9.17 -28.09 15.45
C LYS A 4 -8.70 -28.49 14.05
N THR A 5 -9.62 -28.95 13.21
CA THR A 5 -9.33 -29.24 11.80
C THR A 5 -8.70 -28.03 11.14
N ASP A 6 -7.58 -28.24 10.43
CA ASP A 6 -6.86 -27.22 9.67
C ASP A 6 -7.75 -26.66 8.55
N THR A 7 -8.48 -25.58 8.87
CA THR A 7 -9.39 -24.89 7.94
C THR A 7 -8.63 -24.13 6.85
N SER A 8 -7.31 -24.01 6.97
CA SER A 8 -6.45 -23.31 5.99
C SER A 8 -6.27 -24.06 4.67
N LYS A 9 -6.75 -25.31 4.55
CA LYS A 9 -6.77 -26.08 3.29
C LYS A 9 -8.12 -26.07 2.56
N ARG A 10 -9.21 -25.66 3.20
CA ARG A 10 -10.55 -25.69 2.58
C ARG A 10 -10.65 -24.63 1.46
N PRO A 11 -11.34 -24.86 0.34
CA PRO A 11 -11.54 -23.83 -0.68
C PRO A 11 -12.46 -22.72 -0.16
N PHE A 12 -12.33 -21.52 -0.71
CA PHE A 12 -13.27 -20.43 -0.46
C PHE A 12 -14.60 -20.68 -1.18
N GLN A 13 -15.69 -20.60 -0.45
CA GLN A 13 -17.03 -20.83 -0.96
C GLN A 13 -17.80 -19.52 -1.09
N LYS A 14 -18.66 -19.43 -2.12
CA LYS A 14 -19.56 -18.30 -2.31
C LYS A 14 -20.67 -18.37 -1.28
N VAL A 15 -21.05 -17.22 -0.73
CA VAL A 15 -22.12 -17.12 0.28
C VAL A 15 -23.42 -16.69 -0.38
N PHE A 16 -24.53 -17.32 0.01
CA PHE A 16 -25.86 -17.09 -0.51
C PHE A 16 -26.82 -16.66 0.61
N LYS A 17 -27.79 -15.81 0.27
CA LYS A 17 -28.91 -15.44 1.12
C LYS A 17 -29.96 -16.56 1.12
N ARG A 18 -30.92 -16.48 2.03
CA ARG A 18 -32.05 -17.42 2.14
C ARG A 18 -32.86 -17.56 0.84
N ASN A 19 -32.96 -16.49 0.05
CA ASN A 19 -33.64 -16.48 -1.24
C ASN A 19 -32.80 -17.05 -2.40
N GLY A 20 -31.65 -17.68 -2.12
CA GLY A 20 -30.74 -18.21 -3.15
C GLY A 20 -29.89 -17.16 -3.86
N ALA A 21 -30.05 -15.86 -3.56
CA ALA A 21 -29.23 -14.82 -4.16
C ALA A 21 -27.83 -14.79 -3.53
N ARG A 22 -26.78 -14.68 -4.37
CA ARG A 22 -25.41 -14.56 -3.89
C ARG A 22 -25.17 -13.22 -3.18
N VAL A 23 -24.51 -13.25 -2.02
CA VAL A 23 -23.95 -12.06 -1.38
C VAL A 23 -22.62 -11.72 -2.06
N ARG A 24 -22.62 -10.71 -2.95
CA ARG A 24 -21.44 -10.34 -3.74
C ARG A 24 -20.33 -9.79 -2.85
N GLY A 25 -19.14 -10.38 -2.96
CA GLY A 25 -17.96 -10.01 -2.19
C GLY A 25 -17.86 -10.68 -0.83
N LEU A 26 -18.86 -11.47 -0.41
CA LEU A 26 -18.77 -12.28 0.80
C LEU A 26 -18.40 -13.73 0.45
N TRP A 27 -17.44 -14.26 1.19
CA TRP A 27 -16.92 -15.62 1.03
C TRP A 27 -16.89 -16.32 2.39
N LYS A 28 -16.96 -17.65 2.38
CA LYS A 28 -16.83 -18.47 3.60
C LYS A 28 -15.71 -19.50 3.39
N ARG A 29 -14.94 -19.78 4.44
CA ARG A 29 -13.93 -20.83 4.45
C ARG A 29 -13.90 -21.46 5.84
N GLY A 30 -14.21 -22.76 5.93
CA GLY A 30 -14.46 -23.37 7.23
C GLY A 30 -15.61 -22.64 7.92
N ASP A 31 -15.38 -22.16 9.14
CA ASP A 31 -16.39 -21.45 9.93
C ASP A 31 -16.28 -19.92 9.86
N ARG A 32 -15.30 -19.39 9.12
CA ARG A 32 -15.03 -17.95 9.07
C ARG A 32 -15.52 -17.30 7.78
N PHE A 33 -16.08 -16.11 7.90
CA PHE A 33 -16.48 -15.28 6.78
C PHE A 33 -15.33 -14.35 6.35
N TYR A 34 -15.34 -13.97 5.07
CA TYR A 34 -14.32 -13.14 4.45
C TYR A 34 -14.95 -12.12 3.50
N ALA A 35 -14.54 -10.86 3.62
CA ALA A 35 -14.89 -9.80 2.68
C ALA A 35 -13.83 -9.69 1.58
N GLN A 36 -14.27 -9.63 0.32
CA GLN A 36 -13.43 -9.32 -0.83
C GLN A 36 -13.37 -7.80 -1.00
N LEU A 37 -12.17 -7.25 -0.80
CA LEU A 37 -11.87 -5.82 -0.89
C LEU A 37 -10.79 -5.56 -1.93
N THR A 38 -10.84 -4.40 -2.57
CA THR A 38 -9.75 -3.89 -3.38
C THR A 38 -8.87 -3.01 -2.50
N ILE A 39 -7.66 -3.48 -2.22
CA ILE A 39 -6.69 -2.81 -1.35
C ILE A 39 -5.54 -2.29 -2.21
N LEU A 40 -5.10 -1.07 -1.95
CA LEU A 40 -3.90 -0.51 -2.57
C LEU A 40 -2.67 -1.16 -1.92
N ASP A 41 -1.78 -1.71 -2.73
CA ASP A 41 -0.48 -2.18 -2.26
C ASP A 41 0.46 -0.99 -2.01
N TYR A 42 1.61 -1.23 -1.37
CA TYR A 42 2.61 -0.19 -1.08
C TYR A 42 3.11 0.58 -2.33
N LEU A 43 2.98 -0.02 -3.52
CA LEU A 43 3.27 0.61 -4.82
C LEU A 43 2.06 1.32 -5.46
N ASN A 44 0.99 1.59 -4.70
CA ASN A 44 -0.30 2.10 -5.18
C ASN A 44 -0.99 1.21 -6.25
N ILE A 45 -0.61 -0.07 -6.33
CA ILE A 45 -1.23 -1.03 -7.25
C ILE A 45 -2.48 -1.61 -6.59
N LYS A 46 -3.64 -1.51 -7.24
CA LYS A 46 -4.90 -2.08 -6.75
C LYS A 46 -4.84 -3.61 -6.81
N LYS A 47 -4.94 -4.27 -5.67
CA LYS A 47 -5.02 -5.73 -5.56
C LYS A 47 -6.29 -6.15 -4.83
N VAL A 48 -6.95 -7.18 -5.36
CA VAL A 48 -8.11 -7.79 -4.70
C VAL A 48 -7.62 -8.72 -3.61
N ARG A 49 -8.03 -8.50 -2.37
CA ARG A 49 -7.72 -9.35 -1.21
C ARG A 49 -8.98 -9.78 -0.48
N ARG A 50 -8.91 -10.92 0.20
CA ARG A 50 -9.98 -11.41 1.08
C ARG A 50 -9.57 -11.18 2.53
N VAL A 51 -10.34 -10.38 3.26
CA VAL A 51 -10.09 -10.00 4.65
C VAL A 51 -11.02 -10.82 5.55
N PRO A 52 -10.51 -11.51 6.59
CA PRO A 52 -11.36 -12.25 7.53
C PRO A 52 -12.25 -11.31 8.32
N LEU A 53 -13.50 -11.73 8.52
CA LEU A 53 -14.49 -11.04 9.34
C LEU A 53 -14.54 -11.67 10.73
N GLN A 54 -15.05 -10.90 11.70
CA GLN A 54 -15.28 -11.39 13.07
C GLN A 54 -16.67 -11.97 13.26
N ALA A 55 -17.62 -11.61 12.39
CA ALA A 55 -18.96 -12.17 12.42
C ALA A 55 -18.98 -13.69 12.24
N ASN A 56 -19.83 -14.36 13.03
CA ASN A 56 -20.05 -15.81 12.98
C ASN A 56 -21.35 -16.20 12.26
N ASN A 57 -22.23 -15.23 11.97
CA ASN A 57 -23.48 -15.44 11.24
C ASN A 57 -23.51 -14.62 9.94
N LEU A 58 -24.42 -15.00 9.04
CA LEU A 58 -24.51 -14.43 7.70
C LEU A 58 -24.87 -12.94 7.71
N THR A 59 -25.82 -12.55 8.56
CA THR A 59 -26.37 -11.19 8.59
C THR A 59 -25.32 -10.20 9.08
N ASP A 60 -24.65 -10.54 10.18
CA ASP A 60 -23.59 -9.73 10.77
C ASP A 60 -22.38 -9.67 9.83
N ALA A 61 -22.04 -10.78 9.17
CA ALA A 61 -20.94 -10.79 8.20
C ALA A 61 -21.24 -9.92 6.98
N ALA A 62 -22.50 -9.87 6.53
CA ALA A 62 -22.90 -8.95 5.47
C ALA A 62 -22.78 -7.49 5.94
N ASN A 63 -23.27 -7.17 7.13
CA ASN A 63 -23.20 -5.83 7.71
C ASN A 63 -21.75 -5.36 7.91
N GLU A 64 -20.90 -6.21 8.52
CA GLU A 64 -19.47 -5.95 8.72
C GLU A 64 -18.75 -5.73 7.38
N MET A 65 -19.03 -6.55 6.36
CA MET A 65 -18.51 -6.34 5.01
C MET A 65 -18.93 -4.99 4.42
N TYR A 66 -20.19 -4.58 4.58
CA TYR A 66 -20.68 -3.30 4.07
C TYR A 66 -20.01 -2.11 4.79
N SER A 67 -19.88 -2.17 6.11
CA SER A 67 -19.16 -1.16 6.89
C SER A 67 -17.70 -1.04 6.45
N LEU A 68 -16.98 -2.17 6.35
CA LEU A 68 -15.60 -2.19 5.88
C LEU A 68 -15.46 -1.60 4.47
N LYS A 69 -16.38 -1.90 3.55
CA LYS A 69 -16.37 -1.32 2.21
C LYS A 69 -16.60 0.19 2.23
N LYS A 70 -17.50 0.67 3.09
CA LYS A 70 -17.80 2.10 3.25
C LYS A 70 -16.59 2.85 3.80
N ASP A 71 -15.94 2.31 4.82
CA ASP A 71 -14.74 2.90 5.42
C ASP A 71 -13.57 2.94 4.41
N HIS A 72 -13.46 1.92 3.56
CA HIS A 72 -12.48 1.90 2.47
C HIS A 72 -12.82 2.87 1.31
N GLN A 73 -14.10 3.18 1.07
CA GLN A 73 -14.52 4.12 0.02
C GLN A 73 -14.42 5.57 0.48
N HIS A 74 -14.67 5.82 1.76
CA HIS A 74 -14.56 7.12 2.39
C HIS A 74 -13.52 7.04 3.50
N PRO A 75 -12.22 7.09 3.18
CA PRO A 75 -11.21 7.27 4.22
C PRO A 75 -11.62 8.49 5.05
N PHE A 76 -11.72 8.28 6.37
CA PHE A 76 -12.20 9.23 7.38
C PHE A 76 -11.93 10.71 7.02
N PRO A 77 -12.91 11.62 7.26
CA PRO A 77 -12.71 13.03 7.00
C PRO A 77 -11.54 13.54 7.88
N ALA A 78 -10.52 14.09 7.21
CA ALA A 78 -9.37 14.80 7.80
C ALA A 78 -8.24 13.98 8.46
N LEU A 79 -7.87 12.82 7.93
CA LEU A 79 -6.47 12.39 8.06
C LEU A 79 -5.60 13.38 7.27
N GLN A 80 -4.91 14.29 8.00
CA GLN A 80 -3.90 15.25 7.53
C GLN A 80 -3.50 15.00 6.07
N LYS A 81 -3.92 15.89 5.15
CA LYS A 81 -3.62 15.85 3.70
C LYS A 81 -2.37 15.03 3.48
N ASP A 82 -2.52 13.83 2.93
CA ASP A 82 -1.38 12.95 2.70
C ASP A 82 -0.37 13.70 1.84
N ILE A 83 0.67 14.20 2.50
CA ILE A 83 1.70 14.98 1.85
C ILE A 83 2.46 13.95 1.00
N SER A 84 2.35 14.08 -0.31
CA SER A 84 3.18 13.31 -1.23
C SER A 84 4.66 13.62 -0.97
N PHE A 85 5.53 12.64 -1.24
CA PHE A 85 6.97 12.86 -1.10
C PHE A 85 7.44 14.09 -1.90
N THR A 86 6.90 14.32 -3.09
CA THR A 86 7.20 15.51 -3.91
C THR A 86 6.87 16.81 -3.16
N SER A 87 5.65 16.94 -2.67
CA SER A 87 5.21 18.16 -1.96
C SER A 87 5.94 18.36 -0.63
N TYR A 88 6.41 17.29 0.01
CA TYR A 88 7.30 17.40 1.16
C TYR A 88 8.69 17.91 0.77
N ALA A 89 9.31 17.30 -0.24
CA ALA A 89 10.65 17.62 -0.70
C ALA A 89 10.75 19.08 -1.19
N ASP A 90 9.72 19.59 -1.87
CA ASP A 90 9.69 21.00 -2.30
C ASP A 90 9.63 21.96 -1.12
N ARG A 91 8.74 21.70 -0.15
CA ARG A 91 8.66 22.53 1.06
C ARG A 91 9.93 22.47 1.90
N TYR A 92 10.60 21.32 1.95
CA TYR A 92 11.88 21.17 2.61
C TYR A 92 12.95 22.06 1.97
N LEU A 93 13.07 22.04 0.64
CA LEU A 93 14.05 22.87 -0.08
C LEU A 93 13.75 24.36 0.07
N MET A 94 12.48 24.77 -0.05
CA MET A 94 12.06 26.16 0.14
C MET A 94 12.44 26.67 1.54
N LYS A 95 12.08 25.91 2.59
CA LYS A 95 12.39 26.28 3.98
C LYS A 95 13.89 26.46 4.22
N ASN A 96 14.72 25.56 3.71
CA ASN A 96 16.18 25.67 3.90
C ASN A 96 16.78 26.86 3.12
N MET A 97 16.19 27.23 1.98
CA MET A 97 16.61 28.38 1.18
C MET A 97 16.23 29.71 1.84
N GLU A 98 14.98 29.83 2.29
CA GLU A 98 14.45 31.03 2.97
C GLU A 98 15.20 31.32 4.26
N LEU A 99 15.41 30.29 5.09
CA LEU A 99 16.08 30.42 6.39
C LEU A 99 17.61 30.39 6.29
N LYS A 100 18.18 30.27 5.08
CA LYS A 100 19.63 30.15 4.82
C LYS A 100 20.35 29.17 5.77
N LEU A 101 19.68 28.08 6.13
CA LEU A 101 20.20 27.11 7.12
C LEU A 101 21.40 26.31 6.60
N LYS A 102 21.62 26.32 5.27
CA LYS A 102 22.62 25.51 4.60
C LYS A 102 23.33 26.28 3.49
N SER A 103 24.59 25.91 3.26
CA SER A 103 25.38 26.42 2.15
C SER A 103 24.74 26.07 0.80
N PRO A 104 24.86 26.94 -0.23
CA PRO A 104 24.35 26.67 -1.58
C PRO A 104 24.84 25.35 -2.18
N ASN A 105 26.09 24.95 -1.93
CA ASN A 105 26.65 23.70 -2.42
C ASN A 105 25.98 22.47 -1.80
N THR A 106 25.63 22.56 -0.52
CA THR A 106 24.87 21.52 0.19
C THR A 106 23.46 21.41 -0.38
N LEU A 107 22.79 22.55 -0.61
CA LEU A 107 21.45 22.58 -1.20
C LEU A 107 21.42 22.04 -2.64
N LYS A 108 22.48 22.27 -3.43
CA LYS A 108 22.62 21.69 -4.77
C LYS A 108 22.68 20.17 -4.73
N SER A 109 23.47 19.62 -3.82
CA SER A 109 23.61 18.16 -3.63
C SER A 109 22.32 17.53 -3.12
N GLU A 110 21.63 18.20 -2.18
CA GLU A 110 20.33 17.78 -1.67
C GLU A 110 19.25 17.82 -2.74
N ARG A 111 19.22 18.87 -3.57
CA ARG A 111 18.29 18.96 -4.69
C ARG A 111 18.48 17.80 -5.66
N TYR A 112 19.73 17.44 -5.98
CA TYR A 112 20.02 16.29 -6.84
C TYR A 112 19.53 14.97 -6.23
N MET A 113 19.79 14.73 -4.93
CA MET A 113 19.29 13.54 -4.23
C MET A 113 17.76 13.50 -4.15
N LEU A 114 17.12 14.63 -3.88
CA LEU A 114 15.66 14.73 -3.81
C LEU A 114 15.02 14.55 -5.17
N SER A 115 15.60 15.06 -6.26
CA SER A 115 15.12 14.78 -7.62
C SER A 115 15.14 13.29 -7.92
N PHE A 116 16.23 12.59 -7.57
CA PHE A 116 16.30 11.14 -7.70
C PHE A 116 15.18 10.42 -6.92
N TRP A 117 14.98 10.79 -5.64
CA TRP A 117 13.92 10.17 -4.84
C TRP A 117 12.51 10.58 -5.29
N LYS A 118 12.32 11.75 -5.90
CA LYS A 118 11.04 12.16 -6.50
C LYS A 118 10.67 11.29 -7.70
N GLU A 119 11.63 10.86 -8.52
CA GLU A 119 11.38 9.91 -9.62
C GLU A 119 10.82 8.57 -9.11
N ILE A 120 11.22 8.14 -7.92
CA ILE A 120 10.86 6.84 -7.34
C ILE A 120 9.62 6.95 -6.44
N LEU A 121 9.54 8.00 -5.61
CA LEU A 121 8.56 8.15 -4.53
C LEU A 121 7.51 9.22 -4.80
N GLY A 122 7.54 9.92 -5.93
CA GLY A 122 6.91 11.22 -6.09
C GLY A 122 5.43 11.30 -5.66
N ASN A 123 4.61 10.32 -6.06
CA ASN A 123 3.18 10.27 -5.73
C ASN A 123 2.85 9.39 -4.52
N ILE A 124 3.88 8.84 -3.85
CA ILE A 124 3.70 8.04 -2.65
C ILE A 124 3.53 9.00 -1.46
N SER A 125 2.45 8.79 -0.69
CA SER A 125 2.25 9.45 0.59
C SER A 125 3.40 9.10 1.53
N LEU A 126 3.94 10.07 2.28
CA LEU A 126 5.03 9.80 3.23
C LEU A 126 4.72 8.65 4.19
N LYS A 127 3.45 8.45 4.56
CA LYS A 127 3.01 7.36 5.45
C LYS A 127 3.17 5.97 4.82
N ASN A 128 3.20 5.90 3.49
CA ASN A 128 3.27 4.68 2.70
C ASN A 128 4.70 4.42 2.17
N VAL A 129 5.70 5.19 2.62
CA VAL A 129 7.10 4.91 2.31
C VAL A 129 7.57 3.76 3.20
N HIS A 130 7.84 2.61 2.59
CA HIS A 130 8.23 1.39 3.28
C HIS A 130 9.59 0.87 2.79
N GLY A 131 10.24 0.02 3.60
CA GLY A 131 11.56 -0.56 3.33
C GLY A 131 11.78 -1.09 1.91
N PRO A 132 10.87 -1.90 1.35
CA PRO A 132 11.04 -2.46 0.00
C PRO A 132 11.17 -1.39 -1.10
N ILE A 133 10.49 -0.25 -0.96
CA ILE A 133 10.54 0.83 -1.94
C ILE A 133 11.88 1.57 -1.84
N LEU A 134 12.40 1.72 -0.61
CA LEU A 134 13.72 2.30 -0.36
C LEU A 134 14.84 1.39 -0.87
N GLU A 135 14.74 0.08 -0.64
CA GLU A 135 15.68 -0.93 -1.15
C GLU A 135 15.75 -0.90 -2.68
N GLU A 136 14.60 -0.86 -3.36
CA GLU A 136 14.54 -0.72 -4.82
C GLU A 136 15.18 0.60 -5.29
N GLY A 137 14.94 1.70 -4.59
CA GLY A 137 15.59 2.98 -4.88
C GLY A 137 17.11 2.92 -4.73
N ILE A 138 17.61 2.28 -3.67
CA ILE A 138 19.05 2.08 -3.44
C ILE A 138 19.64 1.22 -4.57
N ARG A 139 18.97 0.12 -4.94
CA ARG A 139 19.39 -0.75 -6.05
C ARG A 139 19.51 0.01 -7.36
N ARG A 140 18.51 0.83 -7.72
CA ARG A 140 18.54 1.68 -8.93
C ARG A 140 19.72 2.66 -8.91
N ARG A 141 20.03 3.23 -7.76
CA ARG A 141 21.15 4.18 -7.62
C ARG A 141 22.50 3.50 -7.81
N ILE A 142 22.68 2.30 -7.25
CA ILE A 142 23.91 1.50 -7.43
C ILE A 142 24.08 1.19 -8.92
N ASN A 143 23.03 0.72 -9.60
CA ASN A 143 23.08 0.40 -11.02
C ASN A 143 23.38 1.63 -11.92
N ARG A 144 22.94 2.84 -11.54
CA ARG A 144 23.31 4.08 -12.27
C ARG A 144 24.78 4.47 -12.12
N LYS A 145 25.45 4.03 -11.04
CA LYS A 145 26.88 4.30 -10.80
C LYS A 145 27.80 3.29 -11.48
N THR A 146 27.30 2.10 -11.80
CA THR A 146 28.06 1.09 -12.56
C THR A 146 27.86 1.34 -14.05
N PRO A 147 28.82 1.92 -14.79
CA PRO A 147 28.74 1.90 -16.24
C PRO A 147 28.73 0.44 -16.69
N GLN A 148 27.73 0.03 -17.46
CA GLN A 148 27.81 -1.23 -18.19
C GLN A 148 28.94 -1.08 -19.20
N GLY A 149 30.15 -1.48 -18.83
CA GLY A 149 31.23 -1.71 -19.78
C GLY A 149 30.80 -2.80 -20.76
N PRO A 150 31.14 -2.70 -22.05
CA PRO A 150 30.71 -3.68 -23.04
C PRO A 150 31.24 -5.06 -22.66
N LEU A 151 30.33 -6.04 -22.56
CA LEU A 151 30.66 -7.47 -22.47
C LEU A 151 31.36 -7.87 -23.79
N THR A 152 32.67 -7.70 -23.82
CA THR A 152 33.53 -8.28 -24.85
C THR A 152 33.97 -9.64 -24.36
N PHE A 153 33.36 -10.69 -24.94
CA PHE A 153 33.91 -12.03 -24.89
C PHE A 153 35.00 -12.11 -25.97
N HIS A 154 36.25 -12.28 -25.54
CA HIS A 154 37.36 -12.73 -26.39
C HIS A 154 37.81 -14.10 -25.91
#